data_AF-A0A8H9T855-F1
#
_entry.id   AF-A0A8H9T855-F1
#
_cell.length_a   1.000
_cell.length_b   1.000
_cell.length_c   1.000
_cell.angle_alpha   90.00
_cell.angle_beta   90.00
_cell.angle_gamma   90.00
#
_symmetry.space_group_name_H-M   'P 1'
#
loop_
_entity.id
_entity.type
_entity.pdbx_description
1 polymer ?
#
loop_
_entity_poly.entity_id
_entity_poly.type
_entity_poly.pdbx_seq_one_letter_code
_entity_poly.pdbx_strand_id
1 'polypeptide(L)' 'MQGHRIGYVRVSSFDQNPERQLEQTQVSKVFTDKASGK' A
#
# COMPACT_ATOMS: atom_id res chain seq x y z
N MET A 1 -14.52 -19.64 8.02
CA MET A 1 -14.02 -18.97 6.79
C MET A 1 -13.02 -17.90 7.23
N GLN A 2 -11.71 -18.16 7.18
CA GLN A 2 -10.73 -17.09 7.45
C GLN A 2 -10.82 -16.05 6.33
N GLY A 3 -11.14 -14.81 6.68
CA GLY A 3 -11.08 -13.70 5.74
C GLY A 3 -9.64 -13.38 5.35
N HIS A 4 -9.45 -12.90 4.12
CA HIS A 4 -8.15 -12.38 3.68
C HIS A 4 -8.11 -10.87 3.94
N ARG A 5 -7.07 -10.40 4.64
CA ARG A 5 -6.88 -8.97 4.86
C ARG A 5 -6.11 -8.40 3.68
N ILE A 6 -6.68 -7.41 3.00
CA ILE A 6 -6.07 -6.79 1.83
C ILE A 6 -5.54 -5.40 2.23
N GLY A 7 -4.28 -5.13 1.93
CA GLY A 7 -3.65 -3.82 2.07
C GLY A 7 -3.71 -3.02 0.77
N TYR A 8 -3.83 -1.70 0.89
CA TYR A 8 -3.73 -0.76 -0.21
C TYR A 8 -2.80 0.37 0.19
N VAL A 9 -1.79 0.65 -0.63
CA VAL A 9 -0.81 1.72 -0.43
C VAL A 9 -0.95 2.70 -1.59
N ARG A 10 -1.06 3.99 -1.27
CA ARG A 10 -1.12 5.05 -2.29
C ARG A 10 -0.17 6.18 -1.96
N VAL A 11 0.52 6.68 -2.98
CA VAL A 11 1.33 7.90 -2.91
C VAL A 11 0.94 8.86 -4.03
N SER A 12 0.87 10.15 -3.72
CA SER A 12 0.54 11.25 -4.64
C SER A 12 1.77 11.97 -5.20
N SER A 13 2.96 11.69 -4.67
CA SER A 13 4.25 12.18 -5.18
C SER A 13 5.31 11.07 -5.11
N PHE A 14 6.30 11.12 -6.00
CA PHE A 14 7.43 10.19 -6.03
C PHE A 14 8.33 10.31 -4.79
N ASP A 15 8.36 11.46 -4.13
CA ASP A 15 9.20 11.71 -2.96
C ASP A 15 8.63 11.10 -1.67
N GLN A 16 7.41 10.56 -1.72
CA GLN A 16 6.77 9.91 -0.58
C GLN A 16 7.29 8.49 -0.43
N ASN A 17 7.50 8.06 0.82
CA ASN A 17 7.87 6.68 1.11
C ASN A 17 6.62 5.80 1.32
N PRO A 18 6.27 4.90 0.37
CA PRO A 18 5.10 4.01 0.48
C PRO A 18 5.27 2.91 1.55
N GLU A 19 6.50 2.52 1.89
CA GLU A 19 6.77 1.34 2.73
C GLU A 19 6.31 1.53 4.18
N ARG A 20 6.25 2.78 4.65
CA ARG A 20 5.83 3.11 6.03
C ARG A 20 4.34 2.91 6.30
N GLN A 21 3.49 2.81 5.27
CA GLN A 21 2.03 2.79 5.47
C GLN A 21 1.51 1.49 6.09
N LEU A 22 2.19 0.35 5.85
CA LEU A 22 1.76 -0.98 6.30
C LEU A 22 2.84 -1.72 7.10
N GLU A 23 3.92 -1.06 7.54
CA GLU A 23 5.10 -1.67 8.17
C GLU A 23 4.76 -2.63 9.34
N GLN A 24 3.75 -2.31 10.14
CA GLN A 24 3.30 -3.14 11.27
C GLN A 24 1.93 -3.82 11.03
N THR A 25 1.47 -3.81 9.79
CA THR A 25 0.14 -4.27 9.40
C THR A 25 0.24 -5.57 8.62
N GLN A 26 -0.03 -6.70 9.26
CA GLN A 26 -0.08 -7.98 8.57
C GLN A 26 -1.28 -8.03 7.60
N VAL A 27 -1.00 -8.26 6.32
CA VAL A 27 -2.00 -8.40 5.25
C VAL A 27 -1.63 -9.57 4.34
N SER A 28 -2.63 -10.20 3.75
CA SER A 28 -2.47 -11.34 2.84
C SER A 28 -2.06 -10.92 1.43
N LYS A 29 -2.39 -9.69 1.01
CA LYS A 29 -2.04 -9.12 -0.29
C LYS A 29 -2.00 -7.60 -0.21
N VAL A 30 -1.10 -6.98 -0.98
CA VAL A 30 -0.98 -5.53 -1.10
C VAL A 30 -1.18 -5.10 -2.55
N PHE A 31 -1.99 -4.07 -2.75
CA PHE A 31 -2.07 -3.32 -4.00
C PHE A 31 -1.43 -1.95 -3.81
N THR A 32 -0.69 -1.47 -4.81
CA THR A 32 -0.02 -0.17 -4.74
C THR A 32 -0.45 0.70 -5.91
N ASP A 33 -0.85 1.93 -5.62
CA ASP A 33 -1.11 2.97 -6.60
C ASP A 33 -0.11 4.11 -6.40
N LYS A 34 0.58 4.50 -7.46
CA LYS A 34 1.60 5.55 -7.41
C LYS A 34 1.16 6.68 -8.31
N ALA A 35 1.54 7.90 -7.94
CA ALA A 35 1.30 9.09 -8.73
C ALA A 35 1.58 8.82 -10.21
N SER A 36 0.59 9.03 -11.07
CA SER A 36 0.80 9.12 -12.51
C SER A 36 1.52 10.44 -12.74
N GLY A 37 2.83 10.43 -12.65
CA GLY A 37 3.66 11.59 -12.96
C GLY A 37 3.67 11.84 -14.47
N LYS A 38 2.52 12.21 -15.03
CA LYS A 38 2.22 12.27 -16.48
C LYS A 38 2.44 10.97 -17.25
#